data_AF-A0A257LAD5-F1
#
_entry.id   AF-A0A257LAD5-F1
#
_cell.length_a   1.000
_cell.length_b   1.000
_cell.length_c   1.000
_cell.angle_alpha   90.00
_cell.angle_beta   90.00
_cell.angle_gamma   90.00
#
_symmetry.space_group_name_H-M   'P 1'
#
loop_
_entity.id
_entity.type
_entity.pdbx_description
1 polymer ?
#
loop_
_entity_poly.entity_id
_entity_poly.type
_entity_poly.pdbx_seq_one_letter_code
_entity_poly.pdbx_strand_id
1 'polypeptide(L)'
;MTFKEDILERIHSDFGDSANQANTILLDALHTVDYLNTDRTIRCILFLTNGNIKDLRNYIEAAIIDPRDVILWAEYEGLKATENPKRVRDFNKTFDECLNDVEE
;
A
#
# COMPACT_ATOMS: atom_id res chain seq x y z
N MET A 1 4.12 -11.48 -12.61
CA MET A 1 4.94 -10.55 -11.80
C MET A 1 5.39 -11.29 -10.53
N THR A 2 6.49 -10.88 -9.89
CA THR A 2 6.91 -11.41 -8.59
C THR A 2 7.09 -10.23 -7.64
N PHE A 3 6.49 -10.32 -6.44
CA PHE A 3 6.64 -9.28 -5.41
C PHE A 3 8.05 -9.29 -4.80
N LYS A 4 8.47 -8.12 -4.33
CA LYS A 4 9.66 -8.00 -3.48
C LYS A 4 9.44 -8.70 -2.14
N GLU A 5 10.54 -9.09 -1.51
CA GLU A 5 10.55 -9.83 -0.24
C GLU A 5 9.76 -9.10 0.85
N ASP A 6 9.98 -7.79 1.04
CA ASP A 6 9.28 -7.00 2.05
C ASP A 6 7.75 -6.98 1.88
N ILE A 7 7.27 -7.04 0.63
CA ILE A 7 5.85 -7.11 0.29
C ILE A 7 5.29 -8.49 0.63
N LEU A 8 6.01 -9.56 0.29
CA LEU A 8 5.61 -10.93 0.60
C LEU A 8 5.55 -11.16 2.11
N GLU A 9 6.59 -10.75 2.83
CA GLU A 9 6.66 -10.84 4.29
C GLU A 9 5.51 -10.07 4.94
N ARG A 10 5.21 -8.87 4.45
CA ARG A 10 4.08 -8.08 4.94
C ARG A 10 2.74 -8.77 4.70
N ILE A 11 2.51 -9.34 3.52
CA ILE A 11 1.29 -10.10 3.23
C ILE A 11 1.13 -11.28 4.20
N HIS A 12 2.20 -12.04 4.45
CA HIS A 12 2.16 -13.16 5.37
C HIS A 12 1.93 -12.74 6.82
N SER A 13 2.61 -11.68 7.25
CA SER A 13 2.50 -11.14 8.62
C SER A 13 1.11 -10.57 8.91
N ASP A 14 0.58 -9.74 8.01
CA ASP A 14 -0.66 -9.00 8.26
C ASP A 14 -1.91 -9.87 8.09
N PHE A 15 -1.90 -10.80 7.13
CA PHE A 15 -3.10 -11.57 6.76
C PHE A 15 -3.10 -13.02 7.30
N GLY A 16 -1.97 -13.54 7.79
CA GLY A 16 -1.87 -14.87 8.38
C GLY A 16 -2.46 -15.97 7.49
N ASP A 17 -3.47 -16.69 7.97
CA ASP A 17 -4.18 -17.74 7.23
C ASP A 17 -4.82 -17.23 5.91
N SER A 18 -5.13 -15.94 5.83
CA SER A 18 -5.71 -15.31 4.63
C SER A 18 -4.64 -14.78 3.65
N ALA A 19 -3.35 -14.97 3.92
CA ALA A 19 -2.26 -14.44 3.10
C ALA A 19 -2.34 -14.90 1.63
N ASN A 20 -2.66 -16.18 1.39
CA ASN A 20 -2.84 -16.69 0.03
C ASN A 20 -3.99 -15.97 -0.70
N GLN A 21 -5.10 -15.70 0.00
CA GLN A 21 -6.23 -14.97 -0.57
C GLN A 21 -5.86 -13.52 -0.88
N ALA A 22 -5.17 -12.83 0.04
CA ALA A 22 -4.69 -11.47 -0.17
C ALA A 22 -3.76 -11.38 -1.38
N ASN A 23 -2.82 -12.32 -1.49
CA ASN A 23 -1.88 -12.41 -2.60
C ASN A 23 -2.59 -12.59 -3.95
N THR A 24 -3.59 -13.48 -4.02
CA THR A 24 -4.40 -13.67 -5.23
C THR A 24 -5.13 -12.39 -5.63
N ILE A 25 -5.80 -11.73 -4.68
CA ILE A 25 -6.56 -10.49 -4.94
C ILE A 25 -5.63 -9.39 -5.48
N LEU A 26 -4.45 -9.22 -4.87
CA LEU A 26 -3.45 -8.26 -5.33
C LEU A 26 -2.95 -8.57 -6.74
N LEU A 27 -2.54 -9.81 -7.00
CA LEU A 27 -2.04 -10.21 -8.32
C LEU A 27 -3.09 -10.01 -9.42
N ASP A 28 -4.35 -10.36 -9.17
CA ASP A 28 -5.45 -10.20 -10.12
C ASP A 28 -5.65 -8.70 -10.48
N ALA A 29 -5.60 -7.82 -9.47
CA ALA A 29 -5.71 -6.38 -9.69
C ALA A 29 -4.54 -5.82 -10.52
N LEU A 30 -3.31 -6.22 -10.20
CA LEU A 30 -2.11 -5.74 -10.87
C LEU A 30 -1.99 -6.23 -12.32
N HIS A 31 -2.51 -7.41 -12.63
CA HIS A 31 -2.59 -7.91 -14.01
C HIS A 31 -3.63 -7.16 -14.86
N THR A 32 -4.60 -6.50 -14.21
CA THR A 32 -5.66 -5.77 -14.89
C THR A 32 -5.27 -4.31 -15.15
N VAL A 33 -4.42 -3.73 -14.29
CA VAL A 33 -4.13 -2.29 -14.28
C VAL A 33 -2.63 -2.02 -14.10
N ASP A 34 -1.92 -1.88 -15.23
CA ASP A 34 -0.45 -1.82 -15.28
C ASP A 34 0.18 -0.70 -14.43
N TYR A 35 -0.46 0.46 -14.29
CA TYR A 35 0.11 1.58 -13.53
C TYR A 35 0.05 1.39 -12.01
N LEU A 36 -0.70 0.40 -11.51
CA LEU A 36 -0.69 0.02 -10.09
C LEU A 36 0.54 -0.81 -9.71
N ASN A 37 1.26 -1.30 -10.72
CA ASN A 37 2.32 -2.28 -10.58
C ASN A 37 3.65 -1.71 -10.07
N THR A 38 3.59 -0.68 -9.23
CA THR A 38 4.76 -0.12 -8.56
C THR A 38 4.82 -0.63 -7.12
N ASP A 39 6.03 -0.95 -6.65
CA ASP A 39 6.24 -1.42 -5.27
C ASP A 39 5.67 -0.41 -4.25
N ARG A 40 5.81 0.89 -4.51
CA ARG A 40 5.28 1.96 -3.66
C ARG A 40 3.77 1.88 -3.52
N THR A 41 3.04 1.77 -4.63
CA THR A 41 1.57 1.66 -4.60
C THR A 41 1.15 0.40 -3.86
N ILE A 42 1.79 -0.73 -4.11
CA ILE A 42 1.49 -2.00 -3.43
C ILE A 42 1.71 -1.89 -1.92
N ARG A 43 2.83 -1.29 -1.49
CA ARG A 43 3.12 -1.05 -0.07
C ARG A 43 2.11 -0.10 0.56
N CYS A 44 1.71 0.96 -0.13
CA CYS A 44 0.69 1.90 0.36
C CYS A 44 -0.65 1.21 0.56
N ILE A 45 -1.08 0.38 -0.41
CA ILE A 45 -2.29 -0.44 -0.28
C ILE A 45 -2.17 -1.31 0.96
N LEU A 46 -1.15 -2.18 1.04
CA LEU A 46 -0.98 -3.12 2.15
C LEU A 46 -0.97 -2.41 3.51
N PHE A 47 -0.24 -1.31 3.63
CA PHE A 47 -0.19 -0.50 4.85
C PHE A 47 -1.59 -0.06 5.31
N LEU A 48 -2.41 0.46 4.39
CA LEU A 48 -3.74 0.95 4.71
C LEU A 48 -4.74 -0.15 5.09
N THR A 49 -4.54 -1.37 4.59
CA THR A 49 -5.47 -2.49 4.88
C THR A 49 -5.39 -3.00 6.31
N ASN A 50 -4.24 -2.85 6.98
CA ASN A 50 -3.99 -3.40 8.31
C ASN A 50 -4.45 -4.88 8.45
N GLY A 51 -4.13 -5.72 7.46
CA GLY A 51 -4.48 -7.15 7.44
C GLY A 51 -5.93 -7.49 7.12
N ASN A 52 -6.76 -6.51 6.75
CA ASN A 52 -8.17 -6.73 6.45
C ASN A 52 -8.42 -6.95 4.95
N ILE A 53 -8.98 -8.11 4.60
CA ILE A 53 -9.30 -8.49 3.21
C ILE A 53 -10.36 -7.60 2.56
N LYS A 54 -11.32 -7.08 3.33
CA LYS A 54 -12.33 -6.14 2.80
C LYS A 54 -11.66 -4.81 2.46
N ASP A 55 -10.82 -4.31 3.35
CA ASP A 55 -10.10 -3.05 3.11
C ASP A 55 -9.07 -3.20 2.00
N LEU A 56 -8.47 -4.38 1.82
CA LEU A 56 -7.64 -4.68 0.65
C LEU A 56 -8.38 -4.43 -0.67
N ARG A 57 -9.61 -4.93 -0.79
CA ARG A 57 -10.42 -4.66 -1.97
C ARG A 57 -10.75 -3.18 -2.11
N ASN A 58 -11.15 -2.51 -1.02
CA ASN A 58 -11.51 -1.10 -1.05
C ASN A 58 -10.33 -0.21 -1.50
N TYR A 59 -9.12 -0.47 -0.99
CA TYR A 59 -7.95 0.33 -1.34
C TYR A 59 -7.39 -0.01 -2.73
N ILE A 60 -7.55 -1.25 -3.19
CA ILE A 60 -7.30 -1.59 -4.61
C ILE A 60 -8.26 -0.80 -5.51
N GLU A 61 -9.56 -0.80 -5.22
CA GLU A 61 -10.55 -0.03 -6.00
C GLU A 61 -10.23 1.47 -6.02
N ALA A 62 -9.85 2.04 -4.86
CA ALA A 62 -9.41 3.42 -4.79
C ALA A 62 -8.16 3.67 -5.65
N ALA A 63 -7.17 2.76 -5.61
CA ALA A 63 -5.96 2.89 -6.41
C ALA A 63 -6.25 2.81 -7.91
N ILE A 64 -7.18 1.94 -8.34
CA ILE A 64 -7.64 1.85 -9.74
C ILE A 64 -8.27 3.17 -10.22
N ILE A 65 -8.88 3.95 -9.33
CA ILE A 65 -9.41 5.27 -9.69
C ILE A 65 -8.27 6.29 -9.74
N ASP A 66 -7.51 6.40 -8.64
CA ASP A 66 -6.33 7.25 -8.55
C ASP A 66 -5.33 6.70 -7.51
N PRO A 67 -4.16 6.17 -7.94
CA PRO A 67 -3.17 5.66 -7.00
C PRO A 67 -2.57 6.77 -6.13
N ARG A 68 -2.67 8.05 -6.55
CA ARG A 68 -2.15 9.18 -5.78
C ARG A 68 -2.91 9.39 -4.48
N ASP A 69 -4.20 9.09 -4.45
CA ASP A 69 -5.01 9.17 -3.24
C ASP A 69 -4.56 8.14 -2.22
N VAL A 70 -4.33 6.91 -2.66
CA VAL A 70 -3.84 5.82 -1.80
C VAL A 70 -2.43 6.11 -1.28
N ILE A 71 -1.56 6.67 -2.12
CA ILE A 71 -0.22 7.12 -1.69
C ILE A 71 -0.35 8.24 -0.65
N LEU A 72 -1.20 9.23 -0.89
CA LEU A 72 -1.42 10.35 0.03
C LEU A 72 -1.91 9.84 1.40
N TRP A 73 -2.90 8.96 1.42
CA TRP A 73 -3.46 8.42 2.67
C TRP A 73 -2.47 7.55 3.45
N ALA A 74 -1.58 6.84 2.77
CA ALA A 74 -0.60 5.97 3.40
C ALA A 74 0.61 6.75 3.94
N GLU A 75 1.11 7.71 3.17
CA GLU A 75 2.38 8.40 3.44
C GLU A 75 2.24 9.69 4.23
N TYR A 76 1.07 10.32 4.23
CA TYR A 76 0.88 11.66 4.81
C TYR A 76 -0.07 11.63 6.01
N GLU A 77 0.25 12.45 7.00
CA GLU A 77 -0.62 12.78 8.12
C GLU A 77 -1.06 14.25 8.05
N GLY A 78 -2.07 14.62 8.83
CA GLY A 78 -2.59 16.00 8.83
C GLY A 78 -3.43 16.35 7.60
N LEU A 79 -4.16 15.39 7.02
CA LEU A 79 -5.01 15.57 5.84
C LEU A 79 -6.29 16.40 6.08
N LYS A 80 -6.40 17.10 7.22
CA LYS A 80 -7.54 17.95 7.51
C LYS A 80 -7.43 19.26 6.74
N ALA A 81 -8.56 19.86 6.38
CA ALA A 81 -8.60 21.11 5.60
C ALA A 81 -7.85 22.30 6.23
N THR A 82 -7.52 22.24 7.52
CA THR A 82 -6.84 23.28 8.28
C THR A 82 -5.35 23.02 8.49
N GLU A 83 -4.83 21.88 8.04
CA GLU A 83 -3.46 21.43 8.28
C GLU A 83 -2.75 21.23 6.94
N ASN A 84 -1.45 21.52 6.90
CA ASN A 84 -0.63 21.15 5.74
C ASN A 84 -0.28 19.67 5.88
N PRO A 85 -0.59 18.83 4.88
CA PRO A 85 -0.19 17.42 4.90
C PRO A 85 1.31 17.30 5.09
N LYS A 86 1.73 16.52 6.08
CA LYS A 86 3.13 16.20 6.31
C LYS A 86 3.38 14.76 5.90
N ARG A 87 4.39 14.57 5.04
CA ARG A 87 4.87 13.23 4.72
C ARG A 87 5.57 12.65 5.94
N VAL A 88 5.10 11.51 6.41
CA VAL A 88 5.64 10.79 7.57
C VAL A 88 6.16 9.40 7.23
N ARG A 89 5.91 8.92 5.99
CA ARG A 89 6.43 7.66 5.47
C ARG A 89 6.87 7.82 4.01
N ASP A 90 7.88 7.07 3.60
CA ASP A 90 8.33 6.95 2.22
C ASP A 90 8.26 5.48 1.76
N PHE A 91 7.18 5.10 1.07
CA PHE A 91 7.02 3.74 0.56
C PHE A 91 7.74 3.48 -0.76
N ASN A 92 8.56 4.42 -1.25
CA ASN A 92 9.63 4.05 -2.17
C ASN A 92 10.65 3.11 -1.48
N LYS A 93 10.78 3.24 -0.15
CA LYS A 93 11.56 2.36 0.72
C LYS A 93 10.71 1.18 1.22
N THR A 94 11.35 0.19 1.83
CA THR A 94 10.67 -0.99 2.41
C THR A 94 9.89 -0.61 3.67
N PHE A 95 9.08 -1.52 4.22
CA PHE A 95 8.36 -1.27 5.47
C PHE A 95 9.28 -0.95 6.66
N ASP A 96 10.46 -1.55 6.73
CA ASP A 96 11.44 -1.30 7.81
C ASP A 96 12.15 0.05 7.66
N GLU A 97 12.29 0.55 6.43
CA GLU A 97 13.04 1.77 6.12
C GLU A 97 12.14 2.98 5.85
N CYS A 98 10.82 2.79 5.74
CA CYS A 98 9.89 3.84 5.30
C CYS A 98 9.82 5.05 6.25
N LEU A 99 10.33 4.94 7.47
CA LEU A 99 10.40 6.03 8.45
C LEU A 99 11.77 6.75 8.46
N ASN A 100 12.76 6.21 7.75
CA ASN A 100 14.11 6.77 7.72
C ASN A 100 14.18 7.87 6.67
N ASP A 101 14.80 9.00 7.01
CA ASP A 101 15.08 10.12 6.09
C ASP A 101 13.88 10.46 5.19
N VAL A 102 12.70 10.64 5.79
CA VAL A 102 11.49 11.03 5.06
C VAL A 102 11.65 12.48 4.63
N GLU A 103 11.95 12.67 3.35
CA GLU A 103 12.01 13.99 2.73
C GLU A 103 10.59 14.54 2.54
N GLU A 104 10.37 15.80 2.97
CA GLU A 104 9.11 16.55 2.83
C GLU A 104 8.87 17.08 1.41
#